data_AF-A0A8J3QBU8-F1
#
_entry.id   AF-A0A8J3QBU8-F1
#
_cell.length_a   1.000
_cell.length_b   1.000
_cell.length_c   1.000
_cell.angle_alpha   90.00
_cell.angle_beta   90.00
_cell.angle_gamma   90.00
#
_symmetry.space_group_name_H-M   'P 1'
#
loop_
_entity.id
_entity.type
_entity.pdbx_description
1 polymer ?
#
loop_
_entity_poly.entity_id
_entity_poly.type
_entity_poly.pdbx_seq_one_letter_code
_entity_poly.pdbx_strand_id
1 'polypeptide(L)'
;MNRRLFTASAVVSLTLGLTAALTIPAMAGQRPDPATEAAVAAGLSPQVFQALARDLKLDADGVQTRLSNEAKAGKAELTLRKSLGETYGGAWLSPDAKTFNVAVTSSAQADQVRAAGASPQLVKHSLAQLDAVKDRLDGISASAPKTVPGWYVDVVTNTVVVLARSNADAATFVKASGADPSAVRVELSTEDPRPFIDVIGGNAYYIGGSRCSVGFSVNGGFITAGHCGTTGSTTTQPSGTFRGSSFPGNDYSWVQVASGNTPRGLVNNYAGGTVTVAGSTEAAVGASVCRSGSTTGWHCGTIQARNSSVTYPQGTVNGLIRTNVCAEPGDSGGSLIAGSQAQGVTSGGSGNCTSGGTTYFQPVNEILQAYSLTLVTGGGTPPSSPPPSGSCSGYEFTRTGSLASGASAYQPDNSYYQSTVSGTHRGCLVGPTGTDYDLYLQKWNGSAWAVVATGGTSSNAESITYSGTAGYYRYRVHAYSGSGSYTLGFSNP
;
A
#
# COMPACT_ATOMS: atom_id res chain seq x y z
N MET A 1 76.93 4.85 56.66
CA MET A 1 75.84 4.33 55.81
C MET A 1 75.28 5.50 55.02
N ASN A 2 75.21 5.34 53.69
CA ASN A 2 74.99 6.38 52.68
C ASN A 2 73.59 7.03 52.80
N ARG A 3 73.36 8.30 52.47
CA ARG A 3 74.18 9.30 51.78
C ARG A 3 73.62 10.70 52.08
N ARG A 4 74.55 11.65 52.04
CA ARG A 4 74.49 13.09 52.30
C ARG A 4 73.33 13.84 51.64
N LEU A 5 72.67 14.66 52.47
CA LEU A 5 72.11 15.96 52.10
C LEU A 5 73.25 16.95 51.81
N PHE A 6 73.05 17.88 50.88
CA PHE A 6 73.30 19.29 51.18
C PHE A 6 72.42 20.19 50.31
N THR A 7 71.82 21.12 51.03
CA THR A 7 71.01 22.28 50.66
C THR A 7 71.76 23.29 49.80
N ALA A 8 71.04 24.02 48.94
CA ALA A 8 70.72 25.44 49.17
C ALA A 8 70.04 26.07 47.93
N SER A 9 69.17 27.04 48.21
CA SER A 9 68.15 27.61 47.35
C SER A 9 68.64 28.76 46.45
N ALA A 10 67.96 28.97 45.32
CA ALA A 10 67.80 30.28 44.67
C ALA A 10 66.47 30.34 43.90
N VAL A 11 65.86 31.53 43.88
CA VAL A 11 64.50 31.88 43.44
C VAL A 11 64.42 32.07 41.92
N VAL A 12 63.35 31.59 41.26
CA VAL A 12 62.86 32.13 39.97
C VAL A 12 61.34 31.96 39.86
N SER A 13 60.65 33.07 39.54
CA SER A 13 59.23 33.19 39.24
C SER A 13 58.86 32.50 37.91
N LEU A 14 57.77 31.72 37.87
CA LEU A 14 57.23 31.13 36.63
C LEU A 14 55.79 31.59 36.38
N THR A 15 55.61 32.31 35.28
CA THR A 15 54.33 32.72 34.69
C THR A 15 53.58 31.51 34.12
N LEU A 16 52.34 31.26 34.57
CA LEU A 16 51.44 30.29 33.92
C LEU A 16 50.78 30.93 32.69
N GLY A 17 51.18 30.50 31.49
CA GLY A 17 50.41 30.68 30.26
C GLY A 17 49.53 29.47 30.00
N LEU A 18 48.20 29.65 30.00
CA LEU A 18 47.24 28.64 29.55
C LEU A 18 47.30 28.52 28.01
N THR A 19 47.78 27.39 27.50
CA THR A 19 47.55 26.98 26.11
C THR A 19 46.16 26.36 25.97
N ALA A 20 45.21 27.09 25.40
CA ALA A 20 43.94 26.54 24.95
C ALA A 20 44.17 25.75 23.65
N ALA A 21 44.14 24.42 23.73
CA ALA A 21 44.06 23.56 22.56
C ALA A 21 42.66 23.69 21.94
N LEU A 22 42.54 24.39 20.82
CA LEU A 22 41.34 24.41 19.99
C LEU A 22 41.18 23.05 19.31
N THR A 23 40.47 22.12 19.96
CA THR A 23 39.94 20.94 19.28
C THR A 23 38.78 21.38 18.39
N ILE A 24 39.02 21.52 17.09
CA ILE A 24 37.95 21.65 16.10
C ILE A 24 37.21 20.31 16.10
N PRO A 25 35.91 20.26 16.43
CA PRO A 25 35.15 19.04 16.22
C PRO A 25 35.11 18.75 14.73
N ALA A 26 35.63 17.60 14.33
CA ALA A 26 35.42 17.07 12.99
C ALA A 26 33.91 16.83 12.83
N MET A 27 33.21 17.79 12.22
CA MET A 27 31.90 17.55 11.65
C MET A 27 32.11 16.54 10.51
N ALA A 28 31.98 15.25 10.81
CA ALA A 28 31.76 14.25 9.79
C ALA A 28 30.42 14.57 9.14
N GLY A 29 30.45 15.45 8.14
CA GLY A 29 29.29 15.68 7.28
C GLY A 29 28.84 14.33 6.76
N GLN A 30 27.61 13.94 7.06
CA GLN A 30 26.96 12.84 6.36
C GLN A 30 27.08 13.17 4.88
N ARG A 31 27.98 12.43 4.20
CA ARG A 31 28.02 12.42 2.74
C ARG A 31 26.59 12.15 2.29
N PRO A 32 26.01 12.96 1.39
CA PRO A 32 24.70 12.64 0.85
C PRO A 32 24.77 11.20 0.33
N ASP A 33 23.71 10.43 0.58
CA ASP A 33 23.60 9.05 0.10
C ASP A 33 24.03 9.01 -1.37
N PRO A 34 24.92 8.10 -1.80
CA PRO A 34 25.34 7.98 -3.19
C PRO A 34 24.17 7.98 -4.19
N ALA A 35 23.00 7.45 -3.78
CA ALA A 35 21.78 7.50 -4.57
C ALA A 35 21.20 8.92 -4.74
N THR A 36 21.36 9.77 -3.72
CA THR A 36 20.94 11.18 -3.76
C THR A 36 21.88 12.02 -4.62
N GLU A 37 23.20 11.82 -4.52
CA GLU A 37 24.17 12.52 -5.39
C GLU A 37 23.97 12.12 -6.87
N ALA A 38 23.79 10.82 -7.16
CA ALA A 38 23.53 10.33 -8.51
C ALA A 38 22.19 10.84 -9.08
N ALA A 39 21.14 10.92 -8.27
CA ALA A 39 19.84 11.46 -8.69
C ALA A 39 19.90 12.94 -9.03
N VAL A 40 20.59 13.75 -8.22
CA VAL A 40 20.79 15.18 -8.49
C VAL A 40 21.59 15.38 -9.78
N ALA A 41 22.65 14.58 -10.00
CA ALA A 41 23.43 14.63 -11.24
C ALA A 41 22.60 14.26 -12.49
N ALA A 42 21.60 13.38 -12.33
CA ALA A 42 20.66 13.01 -13.39
C ALA A 42 19.47 13.98 -13.55
N GLY A 43 19.34 15.00 -12.68
CA GLY A 43 18.20 15.93 -12.70
C GLY A 43 16.87 15.30 -12.29
N LEU A 44 16.90 14.21 -11.51
CA LEU A 44 15.72 13.45 -11.06
C LEU A 44 15.56 13.52 -9.55
N SER A 45 14.35 13.21 -9.05
CA SER A 45 14.19 12.96 -7.62
C SER A 45 14.88 11.66 -7.22
N PRO A 46 15.48 11.58 -6.01
CA PRO A 46 16.10 10.35 -5.52
C PRO A 46 15.17 9.13 -5.56
N GLN A 47 13.87 9.34 -5.33
CA GLN A 47 12.87 8.26 -5.37
C GLN A 47 12.69 7.69 -6.78
N VAL A 48 12.70 8.53 -7.82
CA VAL A 48 12.60 8.06 -9.21
C VAL A 48 13.87 7.31 -9.62
N PHE A 49 15.04 7.81 -9.22
CA PHE A 49 16.31 7.13 -9.49
C PHE A 49 16.35 5.74 -8.86
N GLN A 50 15.97 5.64 -7.58
CA GLN A 50 15.91 4.35 -6.86
C GLN A 50 14.89 3.40 -7.48
N ALA A 51 13.73 3.90 -7.93
CA ALA A 51 12.74 3.09 -8.62
C ALA A 51 13.29 2.53 -9.94
N LEU A 52 13.97 3.35 -10.75
CA LEU A 52 14.60 2.90 -11.99
C LEU A 52 15.66 1.82 -11.74
N ALA A 53 16.52 2.02 -10.74
CA ALA A 53 17.54 1.04 -10.36
C ALA A 53 16.91 -0.31 -9.96
N ARG A 54 15.91 -0.27 -9.07
CA ARG A 54 15.21 -1.46 -8.58
C ARG A 54 14.46 -2.20 -9.69
N ASP A 55 13.64 -1.47 -10.45
CA ASP A 55 12.66 -2.06 -11.36
C ASP A 55 13.31 -2.55 -12.66
N LEU A 56 14.31 -1.82 -13.16
CA LEU A 56 15.07 -2.21 -14.34
C LEU A 56 16.29 -3.09 -14.00
N LYS A 57 16.53 -3.35 -12.70
CA LYS A 57 17.64 -4.15 -12.18
C LYS A 57 19.00 -3.63 -12.63
N LEU A 58 19.21 -2.32 -12.46
CA LEU A 58 20.42 -1.60 -12.83
C LEU A 58 21.14 -1.08 -11.59
N ASP A 59 22.48 -0.98 -11.67
CA ASP A 59 23.27 -0.20 -10.72
C ASP A 59 23.18 1.30 -11.04
N ALA A 60 23.79 2.14 -10.20
CA ALA A 60 23.72 3.60 -10.35
C ALA A 60 24.28 4.07 -11.71
N ASP A 61 25.44 3.53 -12.12
CA ASP A 61 26.09 3.84 -13.39
C ASP A 61 25.22 3.39 -14.59
N GLY A 62 24.55 2.23 -14.46
CA GLY A 62 23.60 1.70 -15.43
C GLY A 62 22.39 2.60 -15.61
N VAL A 63 21.79 3.11 -14.52
CA VAL A 63 20.67 4.07 -14.58
C VAL A 63 21.13 5.36 -15.26
N GLN A 64 22.29 5.92 -14.88
CA GLN A 64 22.79 7.15 -15.47
C GLN A 64 23.11 7.01 -16.96
N THR A 65 23.75 5.90 -17.36
CA THR A 65 24.06 5.60 -18.76
C THR A 65 22.77 5.46 -19.58
N ARG A 66 21.80 4.72 -19.05
CA ARG A 66 20.50 4.52 -19.70
C ARG A 66 19.78 5.86 -19.94
N LEU A 67 19.66 6.70 -18.91
CA LEU A 67 19.04 8.03 -19.03
C LEU A 67 19.75 8.93 -20.04
N SER A 68 21.08 8.91 -20.07
CA SER A 68 21.88 9.65 -21.05
C SER A 68 21.61 9.20 -22.49
N ASN A 69 21.53 7.89 -22.72
CA ASN A 69 21.25 7.34 -24.04
C ASN A 69 19.80 7.61 -24.47
N GLU A 70 18.83 7.52 -23.56
CA GLU A 70 17.44 7.87 -23.82
C GLU A 70 17.30 9.35 -24.22
N ALA A 71 17.97 10.25 -23.51
CA ALA A 71 17.96 11.67 -23.82
C ALA A 71 18.57 11.96 -25.21
N LYS A 72 19.65 11.26 -25.58
CA LYS A 72 20.26 11.36 -26.92
C LYS A 72 19.32 10.81 -28.00
N ALA A 73 18.75 9.63 -27.77
CA ALA A 73 17.81 8.98 -28.67
C ALA A 73 16.58 9.85 -28.92
N GLY A 74 15.95 10.39 -27.89
CA GLY A 74 14.77 11.28 -28.04
C GLY A 74 15.07 12.53 -28.87
N LYS A 75 16.25 13.14 -28.72
CA LYS A 75 16.67 14.29 -29.54
C LYS A 75 16.92 13.89 -31.01
N ALA A 76 17.60 12.77 -31.22
CA ALA A 76 17.89 12.25 -32.55
C ALA A 76 16.60 11.85 -33.27
N GLU A 77 15.67 11.18 -32.59
CA GLU A 77 14.37 10.77 -33.14
C GLU A 77 13.55 11.95 -33.65
N LEU A 78 13.43 13.04 -32.86
CA LEU A 78 12.70 14.24 -33.27
C LEU A 78 13.23 14.84 -34.59
N THR A 79 14.55 14.74 -34.82
CA THR A 79 15.22 15.24 -36.02
C THR A 79 15.04 14.25 -37.19
N LEU A 80 15.27 12.97 -36.94
CA LEU A 80 15.18 11.92 -37.95
C LEU A 80 13.75 11.73 -38.44
N ARG A 81 12.75 11.71 -37.56
CA ARG A 81 11.33 11.59 -37.96
C ARG A 81 10.92 12.66 -38.97
N LYS A 82 11.36 13.91 -38.78
CA LYS A 82 11.07 15.02 -39.69
C LYS A 82 11.83 14.92 -41.01
N SER A 83 13.11 14.57 -40.93
CA SER A 83 14.01 14.60 -42.09
C SER A 83 13.94 13.35 -42.96
N LEU A 84 13.47 12.22 -42.43
CA LEU A 84 13.24 10.98 -43.18
C LEU A 84 11.84 10.96 -43.83
N GLY A 85 10.86 11.69 -43.27
CA GLY A 85 9.53 11.83 -43.86
C GLY A 85 8.84 10.49 -44.11
N GLU A 86 8.30 10.29 -45.31
CA GLU A 86 7.51 9.10 -45.73
C GLU A 86 8.27 7.76 -45.64
N THR A 87 9.60 7.81 -45.57
CA THR A 87 10.45 6.61 -45.47
C THR A 87 10.72 6.18 -44.02
N TYR A 88 10.36 7.00 -43.04
CA TYR A 88 10.55 6.71 -41.62
C TYR A 88 9.71 5.51 -41.22
N GLY A 89 10.35 4.43 -40.76
CA GLY A 89 9.73 3.17 -40.34
C GLY A 89 9.52 3.02 -38.83
N GLY A 90 9.85 4.04 -38.04
CA GLY A 90 9.84 4.01 -36.57
C GLY A 90 11.24 3.97 -35.96
N ALA A 91 11.32 4.11 -34.64
CA ALA A 91 12.58 4.07 -33.90
C ALA A 91 12.39 3.42 -32.53
N TRP A 92 13.44 2.79 -32.02
CA TRP A 92 13.43 2.14 -30.71
C TRP A 92 14.82 2.04 -30.12
N LEU A 93 14.89 1.94 -28.80
CA LEU A 93 16.11 1.56 -28.10
C LEU A 93 16.19 0.04 -27.98
N SER A 94 17.41 -0.50 -28.03
CA SER A 94 17.66 -1.87 -27.59
C SER A 94 17.22 -2.06 -26.13
N PRO A 95 16.96 -3.30 -25.66
CA PRO A 95 16.51 -3.54 -24.28
C PRO A 95 17.44 -2.97 -23.19
N ASP A 96 18.75 -2.89 -23.48
CA ASP A 96 19.76 -2.29 -22.59
C ASP A 96 19.95 -0.77 -22.80
N ALA A 97 19.16 -0.17 -23.69
CA ALA A 97 19.22 1.23 -24.12
C ALA A 97 20.60 1.70 -24.63
N LYS A 98 21.46 0.79 -25.11
CA LYS A 98 22.78 1.15 -25.65
C LYS A 98 22.75 1.48 -27.13
N THR A 99 21.79 0.93 -27.87
CA THR A 99 21.65 1.13 -29.31
C THR A 99 20.32 1.81 -29.60
N PHE A 100 20.37 2.97 -30.25
CA PHE A 100 19.19 3.62 -30.81
C PHE A 100 19.03 3.20 -32.26
N ASN A 101 18.00 2.41 -32.55
CA ASN A 101 17.69 1.89 -33.88
C ASN A 101 16.63 2.76 -34.55
N VAL A 102 16.79 3.00 -35.85
CA VAL A 102 15.83 3.76 -36.66
C VAL A 102 15.55 2.99 -37.93
N ALA A 103 14.30 2.61 -38.11
CA ALA A 103 13.81 1.93 -39.30
C ALA A 103 13.63 2.93 -40.45
N VAL A 104 14.07 2.53 -41.65
CA VAL A 104 13.90 3.25 -42.91
C VAL A 104 13.47 2.28 -44.01
N THR A 105 12.64 2.72 -44.94
CA THR A 105 12.23 1.90 -46.10
C THR A 105 13.20 1.98 -47.28
N SER A 106 14.23 2.85 -47.19
CA SER A 106 15.23 3.05 -48.22
C SER A 106 16.64 3.04 -47.63
N SER A 107 17.54 2.27 -48.23
CA SER A 107 18.95 2.22 -47.84
C SER A 107 19.68 3.55 -48.12
N ALA A 108 19.14 4.41 -48.99
CA ALA A 108 19.72 5.71 -49.33
C ALA A 108 19.81 6.67 -48.13
N GLN A 109 19.04 6.43 -47.07
CA GLN A 109 19.00 7.26 -45.87
C GLN A 109 19.79 6.69 -44.70
N ALA A 110 20.47 5.55 -44.88
CA ALA A 110 21.23 4.91 -43.83
C ALA A 110 22.33 5.82 -43.26
N ASP A 111 22.97 6.63 -44.11
CA ASP A 111 24.04 7.55 -43.67
C ASP A 111 23.50 8.74 -42.87
N GLN A 112 22.33 9.25 -43.20
CA GLN A 112 21.64 10.27 -42.43
C GLN A 112 21.29 9.76 -41.02
N VAL A 113 20.82 8.52 -40.92
CA VAL A 113 20.54 7.85 -39.63
C VAL A 113 21.82 7.69 -38.79
N ARG A 114 22.91 7.22 -39.39
CA ARG A 114 24.21 7.07 -38.71
C ARG A 114 24.77 8.42 -38.24
N ALA A 115 24.65 9.46 -39.07
CA ALA A 115 25.10 10.82 -38.73
C ALA A 115 24.39 11.38 -37.50
N ALA A 116 23.15 10.95 -37.24
CA ALA A 116 22.38 11.31 -36.06
C ALA A 116 22.66 10.40 -34.84
N GLY A 117 23.64 9.49 -34.92
CA GLY A 117 24.01 8.60 -33.83
C GLY A 117 23.11 7.38 -33.67
N ALA A 118 22.35 7.03 -34.70
CA ALA A 118 21.42 5.89 -34.71
C ALA A 118 21.91 4.76 -35.64
N SER A 119 21.40 3.55 -35.39
CA SER A 119 21.63 2.37 -36.22
C SER A 119 20.50 2.19 -37.23
N PRO A 120 20.74 2.30 -38.54
CA PRO A 120 19.69 2.15 -39.55
C PRO A 120 19.25 0.69 -39.69
N GLN A 121 17.94 0.49 -39.70
CA GLN A 121 17.30 -0.80 -39.96
C GLN A 121 16.47 -0.70 -41.24
N LEU A 122 16.81 -1.48 -42.27
CA LEU A 122 16.02 -1.49 -43.50
C LEU A 122 14.75 -2.33 -43.29
N VAL A 123 13.59 -1.73 -43.52
CA VAL A 123 12.28 -2.37 -43.29
C VAL A 123 11.36 -2.25 -44.50
N LYS A 124 10.27 -3.03 -44.51
CA LYS A 124 9.32 -3.09 -45.64
C LYS A 124 8.31 -1.93 -45.60
N HIS A 125 7.80 -1.63 -44.42
CA HIS A 125 6.71 -0.68 -44.20
C HIS A 125 7.22 0.60 -43.54
N SER A 126 6.77 1.76 -44.01
CA SER A 126 6.95 3.00 -43.25
C SER A 126 6.00 3.03 -42.05
N LEU A 127 6.29 3.88 -41.08
CA LEU A 127 5.43 4.08 -39.92
C LEU A 127 4.04 4.57 -40.36
N ALA A 128 3.97 5.46 -41.34
CA ALA A 128 2.70 5.92 -41.90
C ALA A 128 1.87 4.78 -42.52
N GLN A 129 2.52 3.80 -43.14
CA GLN A 129 1.83 2.61 -43.65
C GLN A 129 1.32 1.71 -42.53
N LEU A 130 2.08 1.52 -41.45
CA LEU A 130 1.66 0.73 -40.29
C LEU A 130 0.53 1.44 -39.51
N ASP A 131 0.60 2.76 -39.35
CA ASP A 131 -0.46 3.57 -38.75
C ASP A 131 -1.76 3.45 -39.55
N ALA A 132 -1.70 3.52 -40.89
CA ALA A 132 -2.88 3.32 -41.74
C ALA A 132 -3.51 1.91 -41.61
N VAL A 133 -2.71 0.89 -41.29
CA VAL A 133 -3.22 -0.46 -40.99
C VAL A 133 -3.88 -0.48 -39.62
N LYS A 134 -3.29 0.16 -38.61
CA LYS A 134 -3.86 0.27 -37.26
C LYS A 134 -5.17 1.08 -37.25
N ASP A 135 -5.24 2.18 -37.99
CA ASP A 135 -6.42 3.05 -38.08
C ASP A 135 -7.64 2.28 -38.60
N ARG A 136 -7.44 1.31 -39.50
CA ARG A 136 -8.52 0.44 -39.98
C ARG A 136 -9.07 -0.47 -38.87
N LEU A 137 -8.21 -1.00 -38.02
CA LEU A 137 -8.61 -1.79 -36.84
C LEU A 137 -9.32 -0.91 -35.80
N ASP A 138 -8.78 0.28 -35.53
CA ASP A 138 -9.38 1.26 -34.61
C ASP A 138 -10.80 1.66 -35.05
N GLY A 139 -11.01 1.84 -36.36
CA GLY A 139 -12.30 2.19 -36.95
C GLY A 139 -13.42 1.17 -36.71
N ILE A 140 -13.08 -0.07 -36.37
CA ILE A 140 -14.05 -1.13 -36.03
C ILE A 140 -13.89 -1.64 -34.59
N SER A 141 -13.21 -0.89 -33.72
CA SER A 141 -12.91 -1.26 -32.33
C SER A 141 -14.14 -1.71 -31.51
N ALA A 142 -15.30 -1.08 -31.71
CA ALA A 142 -16.54 -1.46 -31.03
C ALA A 142 -17.04 -2.87 -31.40
N SER A 143 -16.61 -3.42 -32.54
CA SER A 143 -16.92 -4.77 -33.00
C SER A 143 -15.81 -5.78 -32.72
N ALA A 144 -14.75 -5.38 -32.01
CA ALA A 144 -13.68 -6.29 -31.63
C ALA A 144 -14.22 -7.43 -30.74
N PRO A 145 -13.93 -8.71 -31.05
CA PRO A 145 -14.29 -9.81 -30.18
C PRO A 145 -13.62 -9.67 -28.81
N LYS A 146 -14.28 -10.14 -27.73
CA LYS A 146 -13.67 -10.19 -26.39
C LYS A 146 -12.40 -11.05 -26.33
N THR A 147 -12.20 -11.92 -27.30
CA THR A 147 -11.00 -12.75 -27.46
C THR A 147 -9.83 -11.99 -28.09
N VAL A 148 -10.01 -10.73 -28.51
CA VAL A 148 -8.97 -9.83 -29.05
C VAL A 148 -8.73 -8.71 -28.03
N PRO A 149 -7.84 -8.90 -27.03
CA PRO A 149 -7.63 -7.91 -25.96
C PRO A 149 -6.94 -6.62 -26.39
N GLY A 150 -6.28 -6.56 -27.57
CA GLY A 150 -5.65 -5.34 -28.05
C GLY A 150 -4.91 -5.49 -29.37
N TRP A 151 -4.48 -4.35 -29.93
CA TRP A 151 -3.65 -4.27 -31.14
C TRP A 151 -2.79 -3.01 -31.13
N TYR A 152 -1.60 -3.08 -31.73
CA TYR A 152 -0.62 -1.97 -31.72
C TYR A 152 0.34 -2.03 -32.91
N VAL A 153 0.97 -0.90 -33.25
CA VAL A 153 2.09 -0.86 -34.20
C VAL A 153 3.36 -1.32 -33.48
N ASP A 154 3.97 -2.40 -33.96
CA ASP A 154 5.27 -2.89 -33.51
C ASP A 154 6.35 -2.45 -34.50
N VAL A 155 7.02 -1.33 -34.17
CA VAL A 155 8.11 -0.78 -35.00
C VAL A 155 9.35 -1.68 -35.01
N VAL A 156 9.53 -2.53 -34.00
CA VAL A 156 10.71 -3.41 -33.88
C VAL A 156 10.63 -4.52 -34.91
N THR A 157 9.43 -5.07 -35.13
CA THR A 157 9.21 -6.12 -36.14
C THR A 157 8.55 -5.62 -37.41
N ASN A 158 8.31 -4.32 -37.51
CA ASN A 158 7.73 -3.64 -38.66
C ASN A 158 6.35 -4.20 -39.10
N THR A 159 5.47 -4.45 -38.12
CA THR A 159 4.12 -5.00 -38.32
C THR A 159 3.12 -4.37 -37.37
N VAL A 160 1.82 -4.50 -37.65
CA VAL A 160 0.76 -4.29 -36.66
C VAL A 160 0.48 -5.61 -35.94
N VAL A 161 0.61 -5.64 -34.63
CA VAL A 161 0.32 -6.82 -33.80
C VAL A 161 -1.14 -6.79 -33.38
N VAL A 162 -1.82 -7.94 -33.52
CA VAL A 162 -3.15 -8.19 -32.94
C VAL A 162 -3.00 -9.27 -31.87
N LEU A 163 -3.23 -8.90 -30.62
CA LEU A 163 -3.25 -9.83 -29.48
C LEU A 163 -4.59 -10.58 -29.52
N ALA A 164 -4.56 -11.91 -29.47
CA ALA A 164 -5.79 -12.71 -29.50
C ALA A 164 -5.68 -14.04 -28.74
N ARG A 165 -6.80 -14.54 -28.23
CA ARG A 165 -6.91 -15.88 -27.64
C ARG A 165 -7.01 -16.97 -28.70
N SER A 166 -7.41 -16.63 -29.92
CA SER A 166 -7.52 -17.54 -31.04
C SER A 166 -7.10 -16.88 -32.35
N ASN A 167 -6.40 -17.62 -33.21
CA ASN A 167 -6.04 -17.15 -34.55
C ASN A 167 -7.29 -16.91 -35.44
N ALA A 168 -8.35 -17.69 -35.24
CA ALA A 168 -9.58 -17.59 -36.02
C ALA A 168 -10.32 -16.26 -35.76
N ASP A 169 -10.42 -15.86 -34.49
CA ASP A 169 -11.07 -14.59 -34.13
C ASP A 169 -10.24 -13.40 -34.61
N ALA A 170 -8.92 -13.48 -34.46
CA ALA A 170 -8.01 -12.45 -34.98
C ALA A 170 -8.14 -12.30 -36.49
N ALA A 171 -8.11 -13.41 -37.25
CA ALA A 171 -8.27 -13.39 -38.70
C ALA A 171 -9.62 -12.81 -39.14
N THR A 172 -10.69 -13.12 -38.40
CA THR A 172 -12.03 -12.57 -38.64
C THR A 172 -12.07 -11.07 -38.41
N PHE A 173 -11.51 -10.60 -37.30
CA PHE A 173 -11.43 -9.18 -36.97
C PHE A 173 -10.59 -8.39 -37.97
N VAL A 174 -9.40 -8.90 -38.32
CA VAL A 174 -8.52 -8.28 -39.33
C VAL A 174 -9.22 -8.21 -40.69
N LYS A 175 -9.86 -9.29 -41.13
CA LYS A 175 -10.62 -9.30 -42.39
C LYS A 175 -11.76 -8.27 -42.38
N ALA A 176 -12.49 -8.16 -41.28
CA ALA A 176 -13.58 -7.20 -41.14
C ALA A 176 -13.11 -5.74 -41.19
N SER A 177 -11.90 -5.46 -40.71
CA SER A 177 -11.32 -4.10 -40.75
C SER A 177 -10.89 -3.64 -42.14
N GLY A 178 -10.69 -4.56 -43.09
CA GLY A 178 -10.07 -4.25 -44.38
C GLY A 178 -8.58 -3.90 -44.30
N ALA A 179 -7.93 -4.13 -43.16
CA ALA A 179 -6.49 -4.03 -43.01
C ALA A 179 -5.76 -5.01 -43.95
N ASP A 180 -4.58 -4.62 -44.44
CA ASP A 180 -3.72 -5.51 -45.22
C ASP A 180 -3.18 -6.61 -44.28
N PRO A 181 -3.60 -7.88 -44.44
CA PRO A 181 -3.17 -8.94 -43.55
C PRO A 181 -1.66 -9.23 -43.65
N SER A 182 -0.98 -8.81 -44.73
CA SER A 182 0.46 -8.99 -44.89
C SER A 182 1.29 -8.06 -43.99
N ALA A 183 0.68 -7.01 -43.46
CA ALA A 183 1.27 -6.10 -42.48
C ALA A 183 0.85 -6.42 -41.04
N VAL A 184 0.01 -7.45 -40.83
CA VAL A 184 -0.50 -7.84 -39.50
C VAL A 184 0.13 -9.13 -39.02
N ARG A 185 0.58 -9.14 -37.76
CA ARG A 185 0.99 -10.35 -37.03
C ARG A 185 -0.02 -10.63 -35.92
N VAL A 186 -0.54 -11.85 -35.87
CA VAL A 186 -1.33 -12.30 -34.71
C VAL A 186 -0.38 -12.83 -33.64
N GLU A 187 -0.54 -12.35 -32.42
CA GLU A 187 0.18 -12.83 -31.25
C GLU A 187 -0.81 -13.45 -30.27
N LEU A 188 -0.63 -14.74 -29.97
CA LEU A 188 -1.50 -15.42 -29.03
C LEU A 188 -1.24 -14.89 -27.62
N SER A 189 -2.25 -14.29 -27.00
CA SER A 189 -2.12 -13.65 -25.70
C SER A 189 -3.21 -14.12 -24.73
N THR A 190 -2.82 -14.28 -23.47
CA THR A 190 -3.71 -14.57 -22.35
C THR A 190 -4.18 -13.31 -21.63
N GLU A 191 -3.78 -12.13 -22.12
CA GLU A 191 -4.15 -10.84 -21.54
C GLU A 191 -5.66 -10.67 -21.40
N ASP A 192 -6.04 -10.06 -20.28
CA ASP A 192 -7.41 -9.65 -19.97
C ASP A 192 -7.36 -8.28 -19.27
N PRO A 193 -7.06 -7.19 -20.00
CA PRO A 193 -6.91 -5.87 -19.40
C PRO A 193 -8.19 -5.42 -18.71
N ARG A 194 -8.07 -4.93 -17.47
CA ARG A 194 -9.17 -4.38 -16.69
C ARG A 194 -8.72 -3.06 -16.05
N PRO A 195 -9.59 -2.04 -15.97
CA PRO A 195 -9.30 -0.85 -15.20
C PRO A 195 -9.02 -1.20 -13.74
N PHE A 196 -7.97 -0.57 -13.17
CA PHE A 196 -7.71 -0.69 -11.74
C PHE A 196 -8.63 0.24 -10.96
N ILE A 197 -9.20 -0.24 -9.86
CA ILE A 197 -10.02 0.57 -8.95
C ILE A 197 -9.57 0.36 -7.50
N ASP A 198 -9.44 1.46 -6.76
CA ASP A 198 -9.25 1.41 -5.32
C ASP A 198 -10.61 1.20 -4.63
N VAL A 199 -10.68 0.18 -3.78
CA VAL A 199 -11.85 -0.06 -2.92
C VAL A 199 -11.63 0.73 -1.64
N ILE A 200 -12.49 1.73 -1.44
CA ILE A 200 -12.40 2.71 -0.34
C ILE A 200 -13.73 2.68 0.42
N GLY A 201 -13.67 2.66 1.75
CA GLY A 201 -14.84 2.73 2.61
C GLY A 201 -15.69 3.97 2.32
N GLY A 202 -17.02 3.83 2.34
CA GLY A 202 -17.98 4.88 2.03
C GLY A 202 -18.29 5.08 0.55
N ASN A 203 -17.51 4.52 -0.38
CA ASN A 203 -17.83 4.57 -1.81
C ASN A 203 -19.00 3.63 -2.15
N ALA A 204 -19.74 3.97 -3.20
CA ALA A 204 -20.82 3.13 -3.72
C ALA A 204 -20.28 1.79 -4.24
N TYR A 205 -21.10 0.75 -4.12
CA TYR A 205 -21.03 -0.46 -4.94
C TYR A 205 -22.45 -0.93 -5.26
N TYR A 206 -22.59 -1.69 -6.35
CA TYR A 206 -23.90 -2.03 -6.89
C TYR A 206 -24.13 -3.54 -6.89
N ILE A 207 -25.36 -3.95 -6.57
CA ILE A 207 -25.84 -5.34 -6.62
C ILE A 207 -27.04 -5.37 -7.56
N GLY A 208 -26.79 -5.62 -8.86
CA GLY A 208 -27.82 -5.43 -9.89
C GLY A 208 -28.30 -3.98 -9.92
N GLY A 209 -29.59 -3.76 -9.63
CA GLY A 209 -30.19 -2.42 -9.56
C GLY A 209 -30.09 -1.73 -8.18
N SER A 210 -29.60 -2.43 -7.15
CA SER A 210 -29.48 -1.91 -5.79
C SER A 210 -28.12 -1.25 -5.56
N ARG A 211 -28.07 -0.22 -4.72
CA ARG A 211 -26.85 0.48 -4.29
C ARG A 211 -26.65 0.33 -2.79
N CYS A 212 -25.44 -0.03 -2.39
CA CYS A 212 -24.95 0.06 -1.02
C CYS A 212 -23.59 0.76 -0.99
N SER A 213 -23.05 0.95 0.20
CA SER A 213 -21.75 1.59 0.43
C SER A 213 -20.74 0.57 0.98
N VAL A 214 -19.50 0.66 0.52
CA VAL A 214 -18.39 -0.15 1.03
C VAL A 214 -18.19 0.20 2.51
N GLY A 215 -18.07 -0.80 3.39
CA GLY A 215 -17.79 -0.59 4.81
C GLY A 215 -16.32 -0.35 5.06
N PHE A 216 -15.55 -1.43 5.14
CA PHE A 216 -14.09 -1.34 5.27
C PHE A 216 -13.41 -2.38 4.40
N SER A 217 -12.26 -2.02 3.82
CA SER A 217 -11.45 -2.99 3.10
C SER A 217 -10.88 -4.04 4.05
N VAL A 218 -10.93 -5.29 3.60
CA VAL A 218 -10.28 -6.44 4.22
C VAL A 218 -9.39 -7.10 3.18
N ASN A 219 -8.47 -7.96 3.61
CA ASN A 219 -7.62 -8.69 2.67
C ASN A 219 -8.49 -9.45 1.65
N GLY A 220 -8.31 -9.12 0.37
CA GLY A 220 -9.05 -9.72 -0.74
C GLY A 220 -10.48 -9.18 -0.96
N GLY A 221 -10.92 -8.14 -0.24
CA GLY A 221 -12.30 -7.68 -0.36
C GLY A 221 -12.69 -6.48 0.48
N PHE A 222 -13.98 -6.41 0.82
CA PHE A 222 -14.52 -5.44 1.77
C PHE A 222 -15.70 -6.03 2.55
N ILE A 223 -15.91 -5.52 3.76
CA ILE A 223 -17.11 -5.81 4.56
C ILE A 223 -18.21 -4.78 4.30
N THR A 224 -19.46 -5.20 4.44
CA THR A 224 -20.67 -4.39 4.23
C THR A 224 -21.83 -4.98 5.04
N ALA A 225 -23.04 -4.45 4.88
CA ALA A 225 -24.23 -4.94 5.57
C ALA A 225 -24.76 -6.24 4.94
N GLY A 226 -25.38 -7.09 5.75
CA GLY A 226 -25.95 -8.37 5.31
C GLY A 226 -27.18 -8.17 4.42
N HIS A 227 -28.02 -7.20 4.74
CA HIS A 227 -29.23 -6.91 3.96
C HIS A 227 -28.97 -6.40 2.53
N CYS A 228 -27.73 -6.00 2.19
CA CYS A 228 -27.37 -5.53 0.86
C CYS A 228 -27.33 -6.65 -0.20
N GLY A 229 -27.17 -7.91 0.20
CA GLY A 229 -27.08 -9.03 -0.72
C GLY A 229 -26.85 -10.38 -0.03
N THR A 230 -27.16 -11.47 -0.71
CA THR A 230 -26.99 -12.84 -0.20
C THR A 230 -25.69 -13.45 -0.73
N THR A 231 -25.19 -14.50 -0.06
CA THR A 231 -24.01 -15.27 -0.52
C THR A 231 -24.19 -15.71 -1.98
N GLY A 232 -23.18 -15.44 -2.82
CA GLY A 232 -23.21 -15.70 -4.26
C GLY A 232 -23.65 -14.51 -5.12
N SER A 233 -24.26 -13.47 -4.54
CA SER A 233 -24.58 -12.23 -5.25
C SER A 233 -23.32 -11.58 -5.83
N THR A 234 -23.41 -11.05 -7.05
CA THR A 234 -22.30 -10.35 -7.72
C THR A 234 -22.42 -8.84 -7.57
N THR A 235 -21.29 -8.15 -7.64
CA THR A 235 -21.19 -6.70 -7.49
C THR A 235 -20.51 -6.04 -8.68
N THR A 236 -20.79 -4.76 -8.88
CA THR A 236 -20.05 -3.89 -9.81
C THR A 236 -19.61 -2.61 -9.12
N GLN A 237 -18.46 -2.08 -9.57
CA GLN A 237 -17.83 -0.85 -9.07
C GLN A 237 -17.70 -0.82 -7.53
N PRO A 238 -16.87 -1.66 -6.89
CA PRO A 238 -15.96 -2.66 -7.47
C PRO A 238 -16.64 -3.95 -7.90
N SER A 239 -16.00 -4.70 -8.81
CA SER A 239 -16.49 -6.02 -9.18
C SER A 239 -16.09 -7.08 -8.14
N GLY A 240 -17.02 -7.98 -7.81
CA GLY A 240 -16.80 -8.95 -6.74
C GLY A 240 -17.99 -9.89 -6.49
N THR A 241 -17.89 -10.73 -5.48
CA THR A 241 -18.93 -11.69 -5.08
C THR A 241 -19.06 -11.75 -3.56
N PHE A 242 -20.30 -11.75 -3.06
CA PHE A 242 -20.59 -11.98 -1.64
C PHE A 242 -20.18 -13.40 -1.26
N ARG A 243 -19.25 -13.53 -0.31
CA ARG A 243 -18.75 -14.82 0.19
C ARG A 243 -19.32 -15.21 1.53
N GLY A 244 -19.93 -14.26 2.24
CA GLY A 244 -20.77 -14.50 3.40
C GLY A 244 -21.75 -13.37 3.56
N SER A 245 -22.96 -13.69 4.00
CA SER A 245 -23.98 -12.71 4.39
C SER A 245 -24.87 -13.31 5.48
N SER A 246 -25.26 -12.51 6.46
CA SER A 246 -26.17 -12.87 7.54
C SER A 246 -27.09 -11.70 7.85
N PHE A 247 -28.40 -11.91 7.65
CA PHE A 247 -29.50 -11.01 7.98
C PHE A 247 -30.85 -11.75 7.88
N PRO A 248 -31.79 -11.63 8.84
CA PRO A 248 -31.70 -10.90 10.12
C PRO A 248 -30.90 -11.69 11.20
N GLY A 249 -31.02 -11.29 12.47
CA GLY A 249 -30.24 -11.81 13.60
C GLY A 249 -29.00 -10.94 13.85
N ASN A 250 -28.16 -10.87 12.82
CA ASN A 250 -27.07 -9.92 12.63
C ASN A 250 -27.30 -9.14 11.33
N ASP A 251 -26.44 -8.18 10.99
CA ASP A 251 -26.50 -7.49 9.69
C ASP A 251 -25.10 -7.23 9.11
N TYR A 252 -24.42 -8.30 8.72
CA TYR A 252 -23.11 -8.24 8.09
C TYR A 252 -22.98 -9.11 6.84
N SER A 253 -22.06 -8.72 5.99
CA SER A 253 -21.55 -9.52 4.89
C SER A 253 -20.12 -9.13 4.53
N TRP A 254 -19.49 -9.94 3.69
CA TRP A 254 -18.26 -9.53 3.02
C TRP A 254 -18.26 -9.95 1.55
N VAL A 255 -17.63 -9.11 0.74
CA VAL A 255 -17.52 -9.26 -0.70
C VAL A 255 -16.05 -9.48 -1.03
N GLN A 256 -15.75 -10.63 -1.64
CA GLN A 256 -14.46 -10.86 -2.26
C GLN A 256 -14.41 -10.13 -3.60
N VAL A 257 -13.42 -9.27 -3.79
CA VAL A 257 -13.30 -8.49 -5.03
C VAL A 257 -12.58 -9.29 -6.11
N ALA A 258 -12.92 -9.04 -7.37
CA ALA A 258 -12.24 -9.64 -8.51
C ALA A 258 -10.86 -9.01 -8.73
N SER A 259 -10.01 -9.67 -9.52
CA SER A 259 -8.75 -9.08 -9.98
C SER A 259 -8.98 -7.71 -10.64
N GLY A 260 -8.04 -6.79 -10.37
CA GLY A 260 -8.14 -5.38 -10.80
C GLY A 260 -8.76 -4.45 -9.77
N ASN A 261 -9.36 -4.95 -8.70
CA ASN A 261 -9.87 -4.12 -7.60
C ASN A 261 -8.91 -4.23 -6.41
N THR A 262 -8.44 -3.11 -5.89
CA THR A 262 -7.41 -3.03 -4.85
C THR A 262 -8.02 -2.54 -3.54
N PRO A 263 -8.18 -3.39 -2.51
CA PRO A 263 -8.59 -2.96 -1.17
C PRO A 263 -7.61 -1.94 -0.58
N ARG A 264 -8.10 -0.82 -0.04
CA ARG A 264 -7.30 0.23 0.60
C ARG A 264 -7.81 0.50 2.00
N GLY A 265 -6.88 0.67 2.95
CA GLY A 265 -7.20 1.04 4.35
C GLY A 265 -7.61 2.51 4.47
N LEU A 266 -8.64 2.91 3.71
CA LEU A 266 -9.11 4.28 3.54
C LEU A 266 -10.63 4.33 3.63
N VAL A 267 -11.16 5.44 4.14
CA VAL A 267 -12.58 5.80 4.09
C VAL A 267 -12.70 7.16 3.41
N ASN A 268 -13.61 7.31 2.45
CA ASN A 268 -13.88 8.57 1.77
C ASN A 268 -14.48 9.59 2.75
N ASN A 269 -13.89 10.78 2.84
CA ASN A 269 -14.40 11.85 3.70
C ASN A 269 -15.42 12.77 3.02
N TYR A 270 -15.73 12.53 1.74
CA TYR A 270 -16.64 13.32 0.90
C TYR A 270 -16.32 14.83 0.82
N ALA A 271 -15.12 15.23 1.22
CA ALA A 271 -14.58 16.58 1.14
C ALA A 271 -13.36 16.67 0.20
N GLY A 272 -13.21 15.70 -0.72
CA GLY A 272 -12.09 15.60 -1.65
C GLY A 272 -10.88 14.83 -1.15
N GLY A 273 -11.00 14.10 -0.03
CA GLY A 273 -9.92 13.28 0.54
C GLY A 273 -10.41 11.99 1.20
N THR A 274 -9.53 11.39 2.00
CA THR A 274 -9.79 10.14 2.72
C THR A 274 -9.29 10.19 4.15
N VAL A 275 -9.87 9.35 5.01
CA VAL A 275 -9.40 9.04 6.36
C VAL A 275 -8.73 7.67 6.34
N THR A 276 -7.50 7.59 6.84
CA THR A 276 -6.78 6.33 6.97
C THR A 276 -7.34 5.48 8.11
N VAL A 277 -7.55 4.20 7.83
CA VAL A 277 -7.91 3.19 8.82
C VAL A 277 -6.64 2.61 9.41
N ALA A 278 -6.49 2.73 10.73
CA ALA A 278 -5.32 2.25 11.47
C ALA A 278 -5.60 1.01 12.33
N GLY A 279 -6.87 0.64 12.49
CA GLY A 279 -7.29 -0.50 13.31
C GLY A 279 -8.79 -0.50 13.56
N SER A 280 -9.22 -1.29 14.54
CA SER A 280 -10.63 -1.46 14.93
C SER A 280 -10.84 -1.47 16.45
N THR A 281 -10.03 -0.70 17.20
CA THR A 281 -10.24 -0.52 18.63
C THR A 281 -11.61 0.13 18.89
N GLU A 282 -12.41 -0.51 19.74
CA GLU A 282 -13.78 -0.07 20.00
C GLU A 282 -13.80 1.23 20.83
N ALA A 283 -14.57 2.20 20.35
CA ALA A 283 -14.79 3.46 21.05
C ALA A 283 -15.91 3.35 22.10
N ALA A 284 -15.73 3.99 23.25
CA ALA A 284 -16.71 3.99 24.33
C ALA A 284 -18.04 4.67 23.96
N VAL A 285 -19.11 4.40 24.71
CA VAL A 285 -20.34 5.20 24.64
C VAL A 285 -20.01 6.66 24.97
N GLY A 286 -20.58 7.60 24.21
CA GLY A 286 -20.26 9.03 24.24
C GLY A 286 -19.14 9.45 23.30
N ALA A 287 -18.35 8.51 22.76
CA ALA A 287 -17.28 8.84 21.83
C ALA A 287 -17.82 9.43 20.52
N SER A 288 -17.07 10.39 19.98
CA SER A 288 -17.34 10.95 18.65
C SER A 288 -17.06 9.93 17.56
N VAL A 289 -17.98 9.83 16.61
CA VAL A 289 -17.90 8.92 15.48
C VAL A 289 -18.40 9.62 14.22
N CYS A 290 -17.84 9.24 13.08
CA CYS A 290 -18.28 9.71 11.78
C CYS A 290 -18.61 8.53 10.87
N ARG A 291 -19.69 8.66 10.10
CA ARG A 291 -20.03 7.73 9.04
C ARG A 291 -19.64 8.24 7.66
N SER A 292 -19.44 7.32 6.74
CA SER A 292 -19.29 7.58 5.32
C SER A 292 -20.24 6.69 4.52
N GLY A 293 -21.04 7.29 3.64
CA GLY A 293 -22.01 6.58 2.79
C GLY A 293 -22.21 7.27 1.44
N SER A 294 -22.57 6.47 0.44
CA SER A 294 -22.68 6.90 -0.97
C SER A 294 -23.85 7.82 -1.27
N THR A 295 -24.76 8.04 -0.33
CA THR A 295 -25.96 8.85 -0.53
C THR A 295 -25.80 10.21 0.15
N THR A 296 -25.46 10.20 1.44
CA THR A 296 -25.39 11.42 2.25
C THR A 296 -23.96 11.90 2.50
N GLY A 297 -22.97 11.08 2.16
CA GLY A 297 -21.56 11.44 2.32
C GLY A 297 -21.08 11.25 3.75
N TRP A 298 -20.45 12.29 4.31
CA TRP A 298 -19.77 12.25 5.60
C TRP A 298 -20.54 12.99 6.70
N HIS A 299 -20.95 12.26 7.74
CA HIS A 299 -21.71 12.81 8.86
C HIS A 299 -21.19 12.30 10.20
N CYS A 300 -21.18 13.15 11.22
CA CYS A 300 -20.66 12.80 12.54
C CYS A 300 -21.70 12.96 13.65
N GLY A 301 -21.39 12.35 14.78
CA GLY A 301 -22.22 12.32 15.98
C GLY A 301 -21.51 11.54 17.07
N THR A 302 -22.27 10.85 17.91
CA THR A 302 -21.76 10.14 19.08
C THR A 302 -22.39 8.75 19.21
N ILE A 303 -21.62 7.81 19.77
CA ILE A 303 -22.16 6.52 20.21
C ILE A 303 -23.09 6.76 21.40
N GLN A 304 -24.34 6.33 21.29
CA GLN A 304 -25.34 6.46 22.35
C GLN A 304 -25.51 5.16 23.16
N ALA A 305 -25.33 4.01 22.52
CA ALA A 305 -25.34 2.71 23.18
C ALA A 305 -24.58 1.67 22.34
N ARG A 306 -24.11 0.60 23.00
CA ARG A 306 -23.60 -0.63 22.37
C ARG A 306 -24.53 -1.79 22.75
N ASN A 307 -24.44 -2.90 22.02
CA ASN A 307 -25.28 -4.08 22.23
C ASN A 307 -26.79 -3.76 22.17
N SER A 308 -27.19 -2.93 21.22
CA SER A 308 -28.60 -2.57 20.99
C SER A 308 -29.29 -3.60 20.09
N SER A 309 -30.56 -3.87 20.37
CA SER A 309 -31.44 -4.65 19.49
C SER A 309 -32.42 -3.74 18.77
N VAL A 310 -32.64 -4.01 17.49
CA VAL A 310 -33.61 -3.29 16.63
C VAL A 310 -34.43 -4.30 15.83
N THR A 311 -35.72 -4.05 15.69
CA THR A 311 -36.61 -4.93 14.91
C THR A 311 -36.95 -4.28 13.57
N TYR A 312 -36.43 -4.86 12.49
CA TYR A 312 -36.80 -4.52 11.12
C TYR A 312 -37.98 -5.38 10.65
N PRO A 313 -38.65 -5.04 9.54
CA PRO A 313 -39.70 -5.88 8.95
C PRO A 313 -39.25 -7.32 8.66
N GLN A 314 -37.97 -7.54 8.38
CA GLN A 314 -37.38 -8.85 8.09
C GLN A 314 -37.03 -9.65 9.36
N GLY A 315 -36.92 -9.00 10.52
CA GLY A 315 -36.58 -9.62 11.79
C GLY A 315 -35.76 -8.73 12.72
N THR A 316 -35.53 -9.21 13.93
CA THR A 316 -34.71 -8.52 14.94
C THR A 316 -33.22 -8.74 14.66
N VAL A 317 -32.45 -7.66 14.76
CA VAL A 317 -30.98 -7.65 14.72
C VAL A 317 -30.47 -7.21 16.09
N ASN A 318 -29.49 -7.93 16.63
CA ASN A 318 -28.93 -7.71 17.98
C ASN A 318 -27.49 -7.20 17.90
N GLY A 319 -26.91 -6.80 19.04
CA GLY A 319 -25.48 -6.48 19.13
C GLY A 319 -25.07 -5.12 18.53
N LEU A 320 -26.02 -4.30 18.07
CA LEU A 320 -25.72 -3.12 17.27
C LEU A 320 -25.16 -1.95 18.09
N ILE A 321 -24.38 -1.10 17.43
CA ILE A 321 -23.97 0.21 17.92
C ILE A 321 -25.06 1.21 17.55
N ARG A 322 -25.65 1.87 18.55
CA ARG A 322 -26.65 2.93 18.36
C ARG A 322 -26.00 4.30 18.42
N THR A 323 -26.30 5.17 17.47
CA THR A 323 -25.75 6.54 17.41
C THR A 323 -26.82 7.56 17.04
N ASN A 324 -26.53 8.85 17.20
CA ASN A 324 -27.31 9.97 16.64
C ASN A 324 -26.80 10.46 15.27
N VAL A 325 -25.88 9.72 14.63
CA VAL A 325 -25.43 10.06 13.27
C VAL A 325 -26.57 9.78 12.31
N CYS A 326 -26.90 10.70 11.40
CA CYS A 326 -27.93 10.49 10.40
C CYS A 326 -27.47 9.51 9.28
N ALA A 327 -28.41 8.95 8.54
CA ALA A 327 -28.20 8.13 7.34
C ALA A 327 -29.49 8.05 6.50
N GLU A 328 -29.36 7.73 5.22
CA GLU A 328 -30.48 7.55 4.30
C GLU A 328 -30.29 6.30 3.42
N PRO A 329 -31.34 5.83 2.70
CA PRO A 329 -31.24 4.67 1.82
C PRO A 329 -30.08 4.77 0.82
N GLY A 330 -29.21 3.76 0.83
CA GLY A 330 -27.97 3.70 0.04
C GLY A 330 -26.70 3.94 0.86
N ASP A 331 -26.78 4.50 2.06
CA ASP A 331 -25.66 4.56 3.02
C ASP A 331 -25.43 3.23 3.76
N SER A 332 -26.37 2.29 3.61
CA SER A 332 -26.27 0.90 4.06
C SER A 332 -24.93 0.28 3.70
N GLY A 333 -24.31 -0.42 4.65
CA GLY A 333 -22.97 -0.98 4.53
C GLY A 333 -21.82 0.00 4.77
N GLY A 334 -22.06 1.32 4.69
CA GLY A 334 -21.03 2.34 4.80
C GLY A 334 -20.30 2.37 6.15
N SER A 335 -19.08 2.90 6.16
CA SER A 335 -18.17 2.91 7.30
C SER A 335 -18.70 3.74 8.47
N LEU A 336 -18.48 3.30 9.71
CA LEU A 336 -18.46 4.10 10.94
C LEU A 336 -17.06 4.08 11.53
N ILE A 337 -16.47 5.26 11.73
CA ILE A 337 -15.08 5.39 12.19
C ILE A 337 -14.98 6.38 13.37
N ALA A 338 -14.16 6.05 14.37
CA ALA A 338 -13.79 6.90 15.48
C ALA A 338 -12.32 7.29 15.33
N GLY A 339 -12.04 8.53 14.92
CA GLY A 339 -10.69 8.90 14.50
C GLY A 339 -10.22 8.04 13.33
N SER A 340 -9.24 7.17 13.56
CA SER A 340 -8.72 6.19 12.59
C SER A 340 -9.15 4.74 12.87
N GLN A 341 -10.05 4.51 13.83
CA GLN A 341 -10.46 3.18 14.28
C GLN A 341 -11.83 2.81 13.72
N ALA A 342 -11.89 1.76 12.93
CA ALA A 342 -13.13 1.18 12.41
C ALA A 342 -14.04 0.75 13.58
N GLN A 343 -15.32 1.14 13.53
CA GLN A 343 -16.30 0.83 14.56
C GLN A 343 -17.38 -0.14 14.05
N GLY A 344 -17.90 0.09 12.85
CA GLY A 344 -18.97 -0.74 12.30
C GLY A 344 -19.43 -0.34 10.92
N VAL A 345 -20.38 -1.09 10.36
CA VAL A 345 -21.01 -0.82 9.07
C VAL A 345 -22.48 -0.45 9.24
N THR A 346 -22.99 0.49 8.43
CA THR A 346 -24.38 0.96 8.51
C THR A 346 -25.37 -0.20 8.34
N SER A 347 -26.18 -0.49 9.35
CA SER A 347 -27.27 -1.47 9.25
C SER A 347 -28.58 -0.80 8.83
N GLY A 348 -28.99 0.24 9.53
CA GLY A 348 -30.26 0.91 9.29
C GLY A 348 -30.57 1.91 10.38
N GLY A 349 -31.70 2.61 10.28
CA GLY A 349 -32.02 3.68 11.20
C GLY A 349 -33.41 4.28 11.00
N SER A 350 -33.65 5.40 11.67
CA SER A 350 -34.86 6.21 11.56
C SER A 350 -34.49 7.69 11.51
N GLY A 351 -35.35 8.50 10.88
CA GLY A 351 -35.07 9.92 10.59
C GLY A 351 -34.39 10.12 9.25
N ASN A 352 -33.66 11.22 9.08
CA ASN A 352 -32.93 11.58 7.85
C ASN A 352 -31.82 12.61 8.16
N CYS A 353 -31.03 13.01 7.17
CA CYS A 353 -29.94 13.97 7.37
C CYS A 353 -30.38 15.45 7.38
N THR A 354 -31.68 15.74 7.24
CA THR A 354 -32.26 17.08 7.39
C THR A 354 -32.78 17.33 8.81
N SER A 355 -33.54 16.41 9.38
CA SER A 355 -34.16 16.53 10.72
C SER A 355 -33.42 15.77 11.82
N GLY A 356 -32.35 15.05 11.46
CA GLY A 356 -31.65 14.14 12.36
C GLY A 356 -32.35 12.78 12.47
N GLY A 357 -31.74 11.89 13.25
CA GLY A 357 -32.19 10.50 13.35
C GLY A 357 -31.36 9.64 14.30
N THR A 358 -31.74 8.37 14.39
CA THR A 358 -30.94 7.33 15.03
C THR A 358 -30.46 6.37 13.97
N THR A 359 -29.16 6.07 13.95
CA THR A 359 -28.62 5.02 13.07
C THR A 359 -27.91 3.95 13.87
N TYR A 360 -28.15 2.70 13.45
CA TYR A 360 -27.58 1.48 13.99
C TYR A 360 -26.50 0.93 13.06
N PHE A 361 -25.47 0.35 13.66
CA PHE A 361 -24.32 -0.19 12.94
C PHE A 361 -23.94 -1.55 13.49
N GLN A 362 -23.62 -2.46 12.58
CA GLN A 362 -23.07 -3.76 12.92
C GLN A 362 -21.58 -3.61 13.30
N PRO A 363 -21.15 -4.02 14.50
CA PRO A 363 -19.75 -3.90 14.93
C PRO A 363 -18.76 -4.55 13.98
N VAL A 364 -17.66 -3.86 13.64
CA VAL A 364 -16.67 -4.37 12.67
C VAL A 364 -15.98 -5.64 13.18
N ASN A 365 -15.64 -5.70 14.47
CA ASN A 365 -14.88 -6.81 15.05
C ASN A 365 -15.67 -8.13 14.98
N GLU A 366 -17.00 -8.07 15.09
CA GLU A 366 -17.86 -9.24 14.93
C GLU A 366 -17.77 -9.81 13.51
N ILE A 367 -17.81 -8.94 12.49
CA ILE A 367 -17.70 -9.35 11.07
C ILE A 367 -16.33 -9.98 10.80
N LEU A 368 -15.27 -9.32 11.29
CA LEU A 368 -13.91 -9.80 11.13
C LEU A 368 -13.72 -11.18 11.76
N GLN A 369 -14.28 -11.39 12.96
CA GLN A 369 -14.23 -12.68 13.65
C GLN A 369 -15.07 -13.74 12.96
N ALA A 370 -16.30 -13.42 12.56
CA ALA A 370 -17.23 -14.37 11.94
C ALA A 370 -16.70 -14.98 10.63
N TYR A 371 -15.91 -14.20 9.88
CA TYR A 371 -15.37 -14.62 8.58
C TYR A 371 -13.84 -14.76 8.57
N SER A 372 -13.17 -14.68 9.73
CA SER A 372 -11.70 -14.73 9.86
C SER A 372 -10.98 -13.75 8.94
N LEU A 373 -11.52 -12.52 8.83
CA LEU A 373 -11.01 -11.48 7.93
C LEU A 373 -9.98 -10.59 8.65
N THR A 374 -9.01 -10.10 7.88
CA THR A 374 -8.05 -9.10 8.35
C THR A 374 -8.36 -7.75 7.73
N LEU A 375 -8.54 -6.73 8.55
CA LEU A 375 -8.75 -5.35 8.13
C LEU A 375 -7.52 -4.82 7.39
N VAL A 376 -7.72 -4.18 6.24
CA VAL A 376 -6.62 -3.45 5.56
C VAL A 376 -6.41 -2.14 6.31
N THR A 377 -5.17 -1.91 6.74
CA THR A 377 -4.76 -0.68 7.44
C THR A 377 -3.65 0.02 6.65
N GLY A 378 -3.59 1.34 6.77
CA GLY A 378 -2.62 2.17 6.02
C GLY A 378 -3.11 2.50 4.60
N GLY A 379 -3.06 3.80 4.27
CA GLY A 379 -3.65 4.37 3.05
C GLY A 379 -2.73 4.45 1.83
N GLY A 380 -1.50 3.97 1.89
CA GLY A 380 -0.54 3.96 0.78
C GLY A 380 0.19 2.63 0.72
N THR A 381 0.91 2.38 -0.39
CA THR A 381 2.01 1.41 -0.47
C THR A 381 2.72 1.29 0.89
N PRO A 382 3.11 0.07 1.34
CA PRO A 382 3.74 -0.11 2.65
C PRO A 382 4.81 0.95 2.83
N PRO A 383 4.89 1.64 3.99
CA PRO A 383 5.96 2.59 4.19
C PRO A 383 7.26 1.82 3.99
N SER A 384 7.97 2.13 2.92
CA SER A 384 9.36 1.72 2.70
C SER A 384 10.28 2.56 3.59
N SER A 385 9.88 2.68 4.85
CA SER A 385 10.64 3.27 5.94
C SER A 385 10.14 2.58 7.20
N PRO A 386 11.01 1.83 7.90
CA PRO A 386 10.70 1.33 9.24
C PRO A 386 10.15 2.47 10.11
N PRO A 387 9.34 2.18 11.14
CA PRO A 387 9.05 3.17 12.18
C PRO A 387 10.37 3.83 12.59
N PRO A 388 10.44 5.17 12.73
CA PRO A 388 11.68 5.82 13.13
C PRO A 388 12.25 5.08 14.33
N SER A 389 13.46 4.57 14.13
CA SER A 389 14.24 3.90 15.14
C SER A 389 14.30 4.76 16.40
N GLY A 390 13.72 4.27 17.49
CA GLY A 390 14.18 4.65 18.82
C GLY A 390 13.15 5.02 19.88
N SER A 391 11.85 5.19 19.58
CA SER A 391 10.90 5.44 20.69
C SER A 391 9.55 4.79 20.45
N CYS A 392 9.22 3.79 21.26
CA CYS A 392 7.86 3.27 21.42
C CYS A 392 6.94 4.33 22.05
N SER A 393 6.82 5.49 21.42
CA SER A 393 5.99 6.61 21.85
C SER A 393 4.52 6.36 21.53
N GLY A 394 3.61 6.90 22.35
CA GLY A 394 2.17 6.75 22.17
C GLY A 394 1.55 5.48 22.77
N TYR A 395 2.30 4.74 23.59
CA TYR A 395 1.80 3.65 24.42
C TYR A 395 1.53 4.13 25.85
N GLU A 396 0.56 3.51 26.52
CA GLU A 396 0.10 3.91 27.86
C GLU A 396 1.18 3.65 28.92
N PHE A 397 1.86 2.51 28.81
CA PHE A 397 2.95 2.12 29.70
C PHE A 397 4.25 1.98 28.92
N THR A 398 5.34 2.42 29.53
CA THR A 398 6.69 2.20 29.01
C THR A 398 7.53 1.52 30.08
N ARG A 399 8.37 0.57 29.66
CA ARG A 399 9.36 -0.14 30.49
C ARG A 399 10.68 -0.22 29.75
N THR A 400 11.77 -0.10 30.48
CA THR A 400 13.12 -0.28 29.94
C THR A 400 13.83 -1.39 30.70
N GLY A 401 14.75 -2.07 30.04
CA GLY A 401 15.57 -3.10 30.66
C GLY A 401 16.84 -3.35 29.86
N SER A 402 17.64 -4.33 30.28
CA SER A 402 18.82 -4.78 29.54
C SER A 402 18.87 -6.29 29.55
N LEU A 403 19.20 -6.89 28.41
CA LEU A 403 19.31 -8.35 28.26
C LEU A 403 20.68 -8.74 27.68
N ALA A 404 21.16 -9.90 28.10
CA ALA A 404 22.24 -10.62 27.43
C ALA A 404 21.64 -11.48 26.30
N SER A 405 22.47 -11.82 25.31
CA SER A 405 22.07 -12.70 24.20
C SER A 405 21.52 -14.03 24.73
N GLY A 406 20.38 -14.45 24.21
CA GLY A 406 19.61 -15.63 24.63
C GLY A 406 18.74 -15.44 25.88
N ALA A 407 18.82 -14.29 26.56
CA ALA A 407 18.04 -14.04 27.77
C ALA A 407 16.60 -13.55 27.47
N SER A 408 15.73 -13.63 28.47
CA SER A 408 14.37 -13.07 28.40
C SER A 408 14.05 -12.22 29.62
N ALA A 409 13.24 -11.18 29.44
CA ALA A 409 12.58 -10.43 30.52
C ALA A 409 11.06 -10.53 30.39
N TYR A 410 10.37 -10.55 31.53
CA TYR A 410 8.91 -10.55 31.58
C TYR A 410 8.40 -9.18 32.05
N GLN A 411 7.32 -8.71 31.44
CA GLN A 411 6.77 -7.38 31.67
C GLN A 411 5.24 -7.43 31.83
N PRO A 412 4.66 -6.58 32.69
CA PRO A 412 5.33 -5.55 33.51
C PRO A 412 6.07 -6.14 34.72
N ASP A 413 7.25 -5.59 35.00
CA ASP A 413 7.97 -5.73 36.29
C ASP A 413 8.20 -7.19 36.73
N ASN A 414 8.61 -8.04 35.79
CA ASN A 414 8.81 -9.49 35.96
C ASN A 414 7.57 -10.26 36.43
N SER A 415 6.39 -9.70 36.19
CA SER A 415 5.09 -10.23 36.59
C SER A 415 4.13 -10.25 35.39
N TYR A 416 2.85 -10.03 35.66
CA TYR A 416 1.75 -9.97 34.72
C TYR A 416 0.79 -8.84 35.11
N TYR A 417 -0.10 -8.45 34.20
CA TYR A 417 -1.24 -7.59 34.47
C TYR A 417 -2.55 -8.37 34.28
N GLN A 418 -3.61 -7.90 34.93
CA GLN A 418 -4.96 -8.43 34.73
C GLN A 418 -5.73 -7.50 33.79
N SER A 419 -6.28 -8.07 32.73
CA SER A 419 -7.31 -7.42 31.90
C SER A 419 -8.67 -7.83 32.44
N THR A 420 -9.45 -6.88 32.97
CA THR A 420 -10.81 -7.14 33.49
C THR A 420 -11.86 -7.16 32.40
N VAL A 421 -11.53 -6.64 31.22
CA VAL A 421 -12.37 -6.62 30.03
C VAL A 421 -11.67 -7.27 28.85
N SER A 422 -12.45 -7.68 27.86
CA SER A 422 -11.93 -8.09 26.56
C SER A 422 -11.61 -6.84 25.73
N GLY A 423 -10.50 -6.86 24.98
CA GLY A 423 -10.14 -5.77 24.08
C GLY A 423 -8.73 -5.90 23.51
N THR A 424 -8.21 -4.81 22.95
CA THR A 424 -6.94 -4.83 22.23
C THR A 424 -5.73 -4.58 23.14
N HIS A 425 -4.83 -5.55 23.22
CA HIS A 425 -3.47 -5.40 23.74
C HIS A 425 -2.55 -4.92 22.62
N ARG A 426 -1.71 -3.91 22.90
CA ARG A 426 -0.71 -3.41 21.94
C ARG A 426 0.67 -3.44 22.58
N GLY A 427 1.70 -3.75 21.81
CA GLY A 427 3.09 -3.71 22.24
C GLY A 427 4.02 -3.18 21.15
N CYS A 428 5.08 -2.50 21.55
CA CYS A 428 6.20 -2.07 20.73
C CYS A 428 7.48 -2.36 21.51
N LEU A 429 8.46 -2.98 20.88
CA LEU A 429 9.78 -3.25 21.44
C LEU A 429 10.84 -2.60 20.55
N VAL A 430 11.84 -1.98 21.18
CA VAL A 430 13.05 -1.47 20.52
C VAL A 430 14.26 -1.88 21.37
N GLY A 431 15.10 -2.77 20.85
CA GLY A 431 16.42 -3.14 21.36
C GLY A 431 17.56 -2.42 20.60
N PRO A 432 18.82 -2.75 20.90
CA PRO A 432 19.99 -2.10 20.28
C PRO A 432 20.10 -2.38 18.77
N THR A 433 20.61 -1.43 17.99
CA THR A 433 20.83 -1.64 16.55
C THR A 433 21.78 -2.82 16.28
N GLY A 434 21.46 -3.64 15.28
CA GLY A 434 22.26 -4.83 14.93
C GLY A 434 22.04 -6.03 15.85
N THR A 435 20.95 -6.04 16.63
CA THR A 435 20.53 -7.17 17.46
C THR A 435 19.18 -7.71 16.98
N ASP A 436 18.80 -8.88 17.47
CA ASP A 436 17.55 -9.56 17.18
C ASP A 436 16.77 -9.72 18.49
N TYR A 437 15.68 -8.98 18.62
CA TYR A 437 14.89 -8.89 19.85
C TYR A 437 13.43 -9.18 19.54
N ASP A 438 12.93 -10.30 20.05
CA ASP A 438 11.54 -10.71 19.88
C ASP A 438 10.65 -10.18 21.01
N LEU A 439 9.40 -9.90 20.65
CA LEU A 439 8.31 -9.57 21.56
C LEU A 439 7.19 -10.61 21.50
N TYR A 440 6.84 -11.18 22.64
CA TYR A 440 5.70 -12.10 22.77
C TYR A 440 4.68 -11.57 23.76
N LEU A 441 3.39 -11.63 23.42
CA LEU A 441 2.30 -11.54 24.39
C LEU A 441 1.92 -12.94 24.84
N GLN A 442 1.81 -13.13 26.15
CA GLN A 442 1.39 -14.38 26.76
C GLN A 442 0.12 -14.17 27.58
N LYS A 443 -0.78 -15.16 27.54
CA LYS A 443 -2.00 -15.23 28.36
C LYS A 443 -1.93 -16.43 29.30
N TRP A 444 -2.35 -16.25 30.56
CA TRP A 444 -2.53 -17.36 31.49
C TRP A 444 -3.76 -18.18 31.12
N ASN A 445 -3.57 -19.48 30.94
CA ASN A 445 -4.66 -20.41 30.58
C ASN A 445 -5.19 -21.24 31.77
N GLY A 446 -4.71 -20.98 32.99
CA GLY A 446 -5.05 -21.74 34.19
C GLY A 446 -3.92 -22.62 34.72
N SER A 447 -2.98 -23.04 33.87
CA SER A 447 -1.83 -23.89 34.26
C SER A 447 -0.49 -23.40 33.71
N ALA A 448 -0.49 -22.65 32.60
CA ALA A 448 0.71 -22.13 31.97
C ALA A 448 0.46 -20.80 31.24
N TRP A 449 1.56 -20.12 30.91
CA TRP A 449 1.56 -18.95 30.04
C TRP A 449 1.64 -19.38 28.58
N ALA A 450 0.55 -19.21 27.83
CA ALA A 450 0.48 -19.50 26.40
C ALA A 450 0.79 -18.24 25.59
N VAL A 451 1.65 -18.35 24.56
CA VAL A 451 1.88 -17.24 23.62
C VAL A 451 0.63 -17.05 22.77
N VAL A 452 0.12 -15.82 22.75
CA VAL A 452 -1.09 -15.44 22.02
C VAL A 452 -0.83 -14.42 20.91
N ALA A 453 0.31 -13.74 20.93
CA ALA A 453 0.82 -12.94 19.82
C ALA A 453 2.35 -12.86 19.86
N THR A 454 2.97 -12.69 18.68
CA THR A 454 4.42 -12.64 18.51
C THR A 454 4.77 -11.55 17.49
N GLY A 455 5.77 -10.74 17.79
CA GLY A 455 6.59 -10.00 16.84
C GLY A 455 8.00 -10.56 16.97
N GLY A 456 8.44 -11.33 15.98
CA GLY A 456 9.70 -12.06 16.04
C GLY A 456 10.36 -12.14 14.67
N THR A 457 10.52 -10.97 14.05
CA THR A 457 11.36 -10.82 12.87
C THR A 457 12.81 -10.75 13.31
N SER A 458 13.78 -10.81 12.38
CA SER A 458 15.21 -10.70 12.72
C SER A 458 15.65 -9.26 13.05
N SER A 459 14.74 -8.46 13.59
CA SER A 459 14.87 -7.02 13.82
C SER A 459 15.12 -6.74 15.29
N ASN A 460 15.75 -5.60 15.59
CA ASN A 460 15.80 -5.08 16.95
C ASN A 460 14.51 -4.33 17.34
N ALA A 461 13.57 -4.17 16.41
CA ALA A 461 12.31 -3.47 16.64
C ALA A 461 11.12 -4.33 16.22
N GLU A 462 10.19 -4.52 17.17
CA GLU A 462 9.03 -5.39 17.02
C GLU A 462 7.76 -4.68 17.45
N SER A 463 6.62 -5.09 16.88
CA SER A 463 5.32 -4.60 17.31
C SER A 463 4.29 -5.71 17.30
N ILE A 464 3.35 -5.65 18.25
CA ILE A 464 2.27 -6.62 18.36
C ILE A 464 0.94 -5.91 18.63
N THR A 465 -0.12 -6.46 18.07
CA THR A 465 -1.51 -6.08 18.38
C THR A 465 -2.33 -7.35 18.50
N TYR A 466 -3.07 -7.51 19.60
CA TYR A 466 -3.80 -8.72 19.90
C TYR A 466 -5.12 -8.42 20.60
N SER A 467 -6.25 -8.89 20.05
CA SER A 467 -7.55 -8.82 20.71
C SER A 467 -7.71 -10.00 21.67
N GLY A 468 -7.62 -9.72 22.98
CA GLY A 468 -7.68 -10.69 24.05
C GLY A 468 -8.99 -10.63 24.84
N THR A 469 -9.39 -11.75 25.43
CA THR A 469 -10.49 -11.77 26.40
C THR A 469 -10.00 -11.50 27.82
N ALA A 470 -10.87 -11.08 28.74
CA ALA A 470 -10.50 -10.87 30.15
C ALA A 470 -9.67 -12.04 30.72
N GLY A 471 -8.67 -11.73 31.53
CA GLY A 471 -7.70 -12.69 32.05
C GLY A 471 -6.35 -12.05 32.37
N TYR A 472 -5.37 -12.89 32.69
CA TYR A 472 -4.02 -12.43 33.03
C TYR A 472 -3.09 -12.52 31.83
N TYR A 473 -2.29 -11.47 31.63
CA TYR A 473 -1.41 -11.29 30.49
C TYR A 473 -0.03 -10.81 30.91
N ARG A 474 1.00 -11.19 30.15
CA ARG A 474 2.35 -10.64 30.28
C ARG A 474 3.05 -10.57 28.95
N TYR A 475 3.98 -9.64 28.80
CA TYR A 475 4.90 -9.57 27.67
C TYR A 475 6.19 -10.31 28.02
N ARG A 476 6.73 -11.06 27.07
CA ARG A 476 8.09 -11.61 27.13
C ARG A 476 8.92 -10.90 26.07
N VAL A 477 9.96 -10.21 26.49
CA VAL A 477 11.01 -9.64 25.63
C VAL A 477 12.15 -10.64 25.60
N HIS A 478 12.59 -11.07 24.42
CA HIS A 478 13.66 -12.06 24.26
C HIS A 478 14.75 -11.53 23.35
N ALA A 479 16.00 -11.55 23.80
CA ALA A 479 17.14 -11.19 22.99
C ALA A 479 17.61 -12.44 22.23
N TYR A 480 17.06 -12.70 21.05
CA TYR A 480 17.40 -13.88 20.23
C TYR A 480 18.88 -13.85 19.83
N SER A 481 19.40 -12.70 19.41
CA SER A 481 20.84 -12.48 19.21
C SER A 481 21.28 -11.06 19.56
N GLY A 482 22.47 -10.91 20.15
CA GLY A 482 22.98 -9.62 20.62
C GLY A 482 22.55 -9.25 22.03
N SER A 483 23.16 -8.21 22.62
CA SER A 483 22.96 -7.80 24.02
C SER A 483 22.80 -6.30 24.12
N GLY A 484 22.08 -5.83 25.14
CA GLY A 484 21.99 -4.40 25.47
C GLY A 484 20.62 -3.97 25.97
N SER A 485 20.40 -2.66 25.99
CA SER A 485 19.19 -2.06 26.53
C SER A 485 18.02 -2.10 25.55
N TYR A 486 16.83 -2.38 26.06
CA TYR A 486 15.59 -2.33 25.30
C TYR A 486 14.57 -1.37 25.93
N THR A 487 13.65 -0.89 25.12
CA THR A 487 12.44 -0.16 25.50
C THR A 487 11.22 -0.93 25.01
N LEU A 488 10.27 -1.19 25.92
CA LEU A 488 8.96 -1.78 25.63
C LEU A 488 7.87 -0.74 25.93
N GLY A 489 7.11 -0.33 24.92
CA GLY A 489 5.83 0.35 25.09
C GLY A 489 4.68 -0.64 25.01
N PHE A 490 3.69 -0.56 25.89
CA PHE A 490 2.48 -1.38 25.81
C PHE A 490 1.23 -0.65 26.32
N SER A 491 0.07 -1.08 25.82
CA SER A 491 -1.26 -0.65 26.27
C SER A 491 -2.12 -1.88 26.48
N ASN A 492 -2.97 -1.85 27.50
CA ASN A 492 -3.93 -2.89 27.79
C ASN A 492 -5.39 -2.39 27.60
N PRO A 493 -6.35 -3.31 27.43
CA PRO A 493 -7.77 -3.00 27.23
C PRO A 493 -8.45 -2.29 28.39
#